data_AF-A0A8K0G5J4-F1
#
_entry.id   AF-A0A8K0G5J4-F1
#
_cell.length_a   1.000
_cell.length_b   1.000
_cell.length_c   1.000
_cell.angle_alpha   90.00
_cell.angle_beta   90.00
_cell.angle_gamma   90.00
#
_symmetry.space_group_name_H-M   'P 1'
#
loop_
_entity.id
_entity.type
_entity.pdbx_description
1 polymer ?
#
loop_
_entity_poly.entity_id
_entity_poly.type
_entity_poly.pdbx_seq_one_letter_code
_entity_poly.pdbx_strand_id
1 'polypeptide(L)'
;MQPLDLSCFGPFKGYYNKAADEWMLNHPSTPMSIYDIASVTGQAFSLAFTPTNIIKGFEESGIYPYNSEVFQDSDFFSSYLSDRIEVANIETDTSAQNKGTQVIFDINAHSTSKSGF
;
A
#
# COMPACT_ATOMS: atom_id res chain seq x y z
N MET A 1 -4.95 7.97 4.08
CA MET A 1 -3.76 7.98 3.19
C MET A 1 -3.07 9.33 3.25
N GLN A 2 -1.74 9.44 3.04
CA GLN A 2 -1.04 10.73 3.07
C GLN A 2 -1.18 11.48 1.72
N PRO A 3 -1.26 12.83 1.71
CA PRO A 3 -1.50 13.63 0.51
C PRO A 3 -0.56 13.37 -0.68
N LEU A 4 0.73 13.17 -0.41
CA LEU A 4 1.75 13.01 -1.46
C LEU A 4 1.68 11.65 -2.16
N ASP A 5 1.21 10.62 -1.45
CA ASP A 5 0.99 9.28 -1.99
C ASP A 5 -0.07 9.29 -3.10
N LEU A 6 -1.07 10.16 -2.97
CA LEU A 6 -2.20 10.25 -3.90
C LEU A 6 -1.83 10.97 -5.21
N SER A 7 -0.95 11.98 -5.13
CA SER A 7 -0.81 12.98 -6.18
C SER A 7 0.60 13.16 -6.73
N CYS A 8 1.64 12.91 -5.94
CA CYS A 8 3.02 13.24 -6.30
C CYS A 8 3.85 11.99 -6.66
N PHE A 9 3.76 10.93 -5.86
CA PHE A 9 4.61 9.76 -6.05
C PHE A 9 4.27 8.93 -7.30
N GLY A 10 2.99 8.89 -7.71
CA GLY A 10 2.57 8.28 -8.97
C GLY A 10 3.26 8.92 -10.19
N PRO A 11 3.09 10.23 -10.42
CA PRO A 11 3.79 10.96 -11.47
C PRO A 11 5.32 10.90 -11.33
N PHE A 12 5.86 11.03 -10.11
CA PHE A 12 7.30 10.97 -9.85
C PHE A 12 7.92 9.68 -10.39
N LYS A 13 7.30 8.52 -10.12
CA LYS A 13 7.77 7.23 -10.66
C LYS A 13 7.81 7.23 -12.19
N GLY A 14 6.79 7.79 -12.83
CA GLY A 14 6.72 7.90 -14.29
C GLY A 14 7.83 8.80 -14.86
N TYR A 15 8.01 10.00 -14.30
CA TYR A 15 9.05 10.93 -14.74
C TYR A 15 10.46 10.41 -14.47
N TYR A 16 10.67 9.75 -13.32
CA TYR A 16 11.94 9.14 -12.97
C TYR A 16 12.32 8.05 -13.96
N ASN A 17 11.40 7.13 -14.25
CA ASN A 17 11.65 6.06 -15.22
C ASN A 17 11.99 6.63 -16.60
N LYS A 18 11.22 7.63 -17.06
CA LYS A 18 11.50 8.29 -18.34
C LYS A 18 12.90 8.92 -18.37
N ALA A 19 13.26 9.71 -17.36
CA ALA A 19 14.56 10.38 -17.30
C ALA A 19 15.72 9.39 -17.13
N ALA A 20 15.52 8.28 -16.40
CA ALA A 20 16.49 7.21 -16.27
C ALA A 20 16.71 6.48 -17.61
N ASP A 21 15.63 6.15 -18.33
CA ASP A 21 15.69 5.51 -19.64
C ASP A 21 16.43 6.41 -20.66
N GLU A 22 16.10 7.70 -20.68
CA GLU A 22 16.80 8.69 -21.51
C GLU A 22 18.29 8.80 -21.14
N TRP A 23 18.62 8.78 -19.85
CA TRP A 23 20.03 8.78 -19.41
C TRP A 23 20.76 7.53 -19.91
N MET A 24 20.16 6.34 -19.79
CA MET A 24 20.76 5.07 -20.22
C MET A 24 20.98 5.01 -21.73
N LEU A 25 20.05 5.55 -22.53
CA LEU A 25 20.21 5.64 -23.99
C LEU A 25 21.38 6.53 -24.40
N ASN A 26 21.65 7.59 -23.63
CA ASN A 26 22.75 8.52 -23.90
C ASN A 26 24.11 8.06 -23.35
N HIS A 27 24.12 7.06 -22.44
CA HIS A 27 25.33 6.54 -21.79
C HIS A 27 25.45 5.02 -21.96
N PRO A 28 25.66 4.52 -23.19
CA PRO A 28 25.73 3.10 -23.45
C PRO A 28 26.89 2.44 -22.67
N SER A 29 26.63 1.25 -22.13
CA SER A 29 27.61 0.44 -21.38
C SER A 29 28.23 1.13 -20.17
N THR A 30 27.63 2.21 -19.68
CA THR A 30 28.11 2.96 -18.51
C THR A 30 27.16 2.74 -17.34
N PRO A 31 27.64 2.27 -16.18
CA PRO A 31 26.79 2.14 -14.99
C PRO A 31 26.42 3.52 -14.46
N MET A 32 25.16 3.67 -14.06
CA MET A 32 24.68 4.91 -13.45
C MET A 32 25.30 5.10 -12.05
N SER A 33 25.93 6.25 -11.82
CA SER A 33 26.47 6.60 -10.51
C SER A 33 25.41 7.21 -9.59
N ILE A 34 25.73 7.34 -8.30
CA ILE A 34 24.86 8.05 -7.34
C ILE A 34 24.61 9.51 -7.73
N TYR A 35 25.54 10.16 -8.45
CA TYR A 35 25.38 11.55 -8.89
C TYR A 35 24.44 11.64 -10.09
N ASP A 36 24.47 10.65 -10.98
CA ASP A 36 23.52 10.53 -12.09
C ASP A 36 22.12 10.27 -11.57
N ILE A 37 21.98 9.37 -10.58
CA ILE A 37 20.70 9.12 -9.89
C ILE A 37 20.18 10.42 -9.27
N ALA A 38 21.03 11.22 -8.62
CA ALA A 38 20.63 12.50 -8.04
C ALA A 38 20.16 13.50 -9.12
N SER A 39 20.85 13.54 -10.27
CA SER A 39 20.46 14.38 -11.41
C SER A 39 19.10 13.96 -12.01
N VAL A 40 18.91 12.67 -12.27
CA VAL A 40 17.65 12.09 -12.77
C VAL A 40 16.50 12.34 -11.77
N THR A 41 16.77 12.12 -10.48
CA THR A 41 15.83 12.41 -9.39
C THR A 41 15.42 13.87 -9.39
N GLY A 42 16.37 14.81 -9.51
CA GLY A 42 16.08 16.23 -9.53
C GLY A 42 15.17 16.66 -10.69
N GLN A 43 15.38 16.07 -11.87
CA GLN A 43 14.53 16.29 -13.04
C GLN A 43 13.10 15.79 -12.79
N ALA A 44 12.96 14.54 -12.33
CA ALA A 44 11.65 13.95 -12.04
C ALA A 44 10.92 14.68 -10.91
N PHE A 45 11.66 15.09 -9.87
CA PHE A 45 11.12 15.79 -8.70
C PHE A 45 10.48 17.12 -9.11
N SER A 46 11.18 17.92 -9.93
CA SER A 46 10.68 19.23 -10.38
C SER A 46 9.39 19.14 -11.19
N LEU A 47 9.16 18.01 -11.87
CA LEU A 47 7.95 17.75 -12.65
C LEU A 47 6.81 17.16 -11.81
N ALA A 48 7.13 16.35 -10.80
CA ALA A 48 6.13 15.69 -9.97
C ALA A 48 5.66 16.53 -8.78
N PHE A 49 6.56 17.22 -8.10
CA PHE A 49 6.29 17.98 -6.86
C PHE A 49 5.95 19.43 -7.18
N THR A 50 5.02 19.63 -8.11
CA THR A 50 4.51 20.96 -8.46
C THR A 50 3.50 21.43 -7.43
N PRO A 51 3.31 22.75 -7.24
CA PRO A 51 2.23 23.27 -6.39
C PRO A 51 0.86 22.69 -6.76
N THR A 52 0.59 22.50 -8.05
CA THR A 52 -0.64 21.88 -8.54
C THR A 52 -0.85 20.47 -7.99
N ASN A 53 0.17 19.61 -8.08
CA ASN A 53 0.05 18.23 -7.58
C ASN A 53 -0.04 18.21 -6.04
N ILE A 54 0.72 19.05 -5.35
CA ILE A 54 0.70 19.12 -3.89
C ILE A 54 -0.69 19.57 -3.40
N ILE A 55 -1.25 20.64 -3.96
CA ILE A 55 -2.60 21.14 -3.62
C ILE A 55 -3.63 20.04 -3.86
N LYS A 56 -3.56 19.40 -5.03
CA LYS A 56 -4.45 18.29 -5.37
C LYS A 56 -4.34 17.13 -4.38
N GLY A 57 -3.15 16.82 -3.88
CA GLY A 57 -2.99 15.81 -2.81
C GLY A 57 -3.71 16.18 -1.51
N PHE A 58 -3.73 17.46 -1.13
CA PHE A 58 -4.48 17.91 0.04
C PHE A 58 -6.00 17.85 -0.18
N GLU A 59 -6.45 18.13 -1.40
CA GLU A 59 -7.87 18.01 -1.81
C GLU A 59 -8.32 16.54 -1.82
N GLU A 60 -7.55 15.67 -2.47
CA GLU A 60 -7.84 14.23 -2.59
C GLU A 60 -7.66 13.46 -1.29
N SER A 61 -6.93 14.00 -0.31
CA SER A 61 -6.87 13.41 1.04
C SER A 61 -8.00 13.88 1.95
N GLY A 62 -8.81 14.85 1.52
CA GLY A 62 -9.85 15.46 2.35
C GLY A 62 -9.29 16.25 3.53
N ILE A 63 -8.01 16.62 3.52
CA ILE A 63 -7.42 17.48 4.56
C ILE A 63 -7.80 18.93 4.30
N TYR A 64 -7.70 19.37 3.04
CA TYR A 64 -8.12 20.71 2.65
C TYR A 64 -8.69 20.74 1.22
N PRO A 65 -9.96 21.14 1.03
CA PRO A 65 -10.94 21.40 2.09
C PRO A 65 -11.22 20.13 2.91
N TYR A 66 -11.59 20.30 4.19
CA TYR A 66 -11.84 19.17 5.07
C TYR A 66 -13.04 18.35 4.56
N ASN A 67 -12.81 17.05 4.32
CA ASN A 67 -13.83 16.09 3.94
C ASN A 67 -13.46 14.70 4.51
N SER A 68 -14.24 14.22 5.48
CA SER A 68 -14.01 12.91 6.11
C SER A 68 -14.56 11.73 5.31
N GLU A 69 -15.33 11.97 4.26
CA GLU A 69 -15.98 10.92 3.46
C GLU A 69 -15.15 10.50 2.23
N VAL A 70 -13.89 10.95 2.15
CA VAL A 70 -13.02 10.70 0.98
C VAL A 70 -12.52 9.25 0.92
N PHE A 71 -12.37 8.59 2.06
CA PHE A 71 -11.92 7.21 2.15
C PHE A 71 -13.01 6.32 2.73
N GLN A 72 -13.09 5.09 2.23
CA GLN A 72 -13.94 4.02 2.76
C GLN A 72 -13.13 3.11 3.70
N ASP A 73 -13.80 2.38 4.59
CA ASP A 73 -13.14 1.44 5.51
C ASP A 73 -12.26 0.40 4.78
N SER A 74 -12.65 0.02 3.55
CA SER A 74 -11.87 -0.88 2.71
C SER A 74 -10.51 -0.33 2.29
N ASP A 75 -10.36 0.99 2.20
CA ASP A 75 -9.08 1.64 1.85
C ASP A 75 -8.03 1.47 2.97
N PHE A 76 -8.49 1.12 4.17
CA PHE A 76 -7.64 0.83 5.34
C PHE A 76 -7.44 -0.68 5.58
N PHE A 77 -7.87 -1.56 4.66
CA PHE A 77 -7.81 -3.01 4.90
C PHE A 77 -6.39 -3.53 5.19
N SER A 78 -5.38 -2.96 4.52
CA SER A 78 -3.98 -3.34 4.71
C SER A 78 -3.43 -3.00 6.10
N SER A 79 -3.93 -1.96 6.78
CA SER A 79 -3.49 -1.66 8.15
C SER A 79 -4.01 -2.71 9.14
N TYR A 80 -5.27 -3.16 8.98
CA TYR A 80 -5.84 -4.18 9.87
C TYR A 80 -5.09 -5.52 9.84
N LEU A 81 -4.51 -5.90 8.71
CA LEU A 81 -3.70 -7.12 8.61
C LEU A 81 -2.36 -6.98 9.35
N SER A 82 -1.79 -5.77 9.37
CA SER A 82 -0.51 -5.49 10.01
C SER A 82 -0.65 -5.47 11.54
N ASP A 83 -1.71 -4.85 12.04
CA ASP A 83 -1.96 -4.72 13.49
C ASP A 83 -2.22 -6.08 14.19
N ARG A 84 -2.65 -7.10 13.44
CA ARG A 84 -2.92 -8.45 13.97
C ARG A 84 -1.64 -9.27 14.24
N ILE A 85 -0.52 -8.92 13.62
CA ILE A 85 0.73 -9.68 13.72
C ILE A 85 1.45 -9.37 15.04
N GLU A 86 1.23 -8.19 15.63
CA GLU A 86 1.87 -7.83 16.91
C GLU A 86 1.33 -8.62 18.11
N VAL A 87 0.04 -8.97 18.11
CA VAL A 87 -0.59 -9.67 19.25
C VAL A 87 -0.27 -11.18 19.25
N ALA A 88 0.04 -11.76 18.09
CA ALA A 88 0.33 -13.20 17.96
C ALA A 88 1.72 -13.61 18.47
N ASN A 89 2.62 -12.66 18.77
CA ASN A 89 3.98 -12.94 19.24
C ASN A 89 4.15 -12.83 20.77
N ILE A 90 3.08 -12.56 21.52
CA ILE A 90 3.07 -12.54 22.99
C ILE A 90 2.04 -13.56 23.46
N GLU A 91 2.35 -14.86 23.38
CA GLU A 91 1.75 -15.92 24.20
C GLU A 91 2.33 -17.30 23.83
N THR A 92 3.59 -17.53 24.21
CA THR A 92 4.06 -18.89 24.53
C THR A 92 4.99 -18.81 25.73
N ASP A 93 4.42 -18.57 26.90
CA ASP A 93 4.92 -19.13 28.17
C ASP A 93 3.96 -18.77 29.30
N THR A 94 2.93 -19.60 29.52
CA THR A 94 2.49 -19.98 30.88
C THR A 94 1.73 -21.30 30.78
N SER A 95 2.44 -22.38 31.11
CA SER A 95 1.85 -23.68 31.40
C SER A 95 1.14 -23.65 32.75
N ALA A 96 -0.17 -23.94 32.78
CA ALA A 96 -0.85 -24.80 33.78
C ALA A 96 -2.40 -24.70 33.72
N GLN A 97 -3.04 -25.81 33.34
CA GLN A 97 -4.30 -26.37 33.86
C GLN A 97 -5.49 -25.41 34.16
N ASN A 98 -6.58 -25.50 33.39
CA ASN A 98 -7.85 -26.01 33.95
C ASN A 98 -8.92 -26.37 32.91
N LYS A 99 -9.73 -27.37 33.30
CA LYS A 99 -10.67 -28.16 32.50
C LYS A 99 -11.99 -27.46 32.21
N GLY A 100 -12.57 -27.79 31.04
CA GLY A 100 -14.02 -27.99 30.87
C GLY A 100 -14.80 -26.89 30.18
N THR A 101 -15.13 -27.09 28.90
CA THR A 101 -16.51 -27.17 28.34
C THR A 101 -16.45 -27.10 26.82
N GLN A 102 -16.96 -28.14 26.16
CA GLN A 102 -17.15 -28.25 24.71
C GLN A 102 -18.38 -27.44 24.29
N VAL A 103 -18.30 -26.69 23.18
CA VAL A 103 -19.49 -26.39 22.38
C VAL A 103 -19.21 -26.74 20.91
N ILE A 104 -19.93 -27.77 20.47
CA ILE A 104 -19.94 -28.42 19.17
C ILE A 104 -20.60 -27.49 18.14
N PHE A 105 -20.03 -27.36 16.95
CA PHE A 105 -20.74 -26.83 15.79
C PHE A 105 -20.87 -27.92 14.72
N ASP A 106 -22.01 -28.60 14.70
CA ASP A 106 -22.41 -29.43 13.58
C ASP A 106 -23.44 -28.69 12.69
N ILE A 107 -22.98 -28.40 11.48
CA ILE A 107 -23.59 -28.66 10.17
C ILE A 107 -25.04 -28.20 9.94
N ASN A 108 -25.20 -27.29 8.96
CA ASN A 108 -26.30 -27.35 8.00
C ASN A 108 -25.97 -26.60 6.70
N ALA A 109 -25.70 -27.36 5.63
CA ALA A 109 -26.06 -26.96 4.27
C ALA A 109 -26.58 -28.21 3.54
N HIS A 110 -27.89 -28.20 3.31
CA HIS A 110 -28.67 -29.28 2.73
C HIS A 110 -28.59 -29.24 1.19
N SER A 111 -28.29 -30.41 0.61
CA SER A 111 -28.85 -30.97 -0.63
C SER A 111 -28.92 -30.12 -1.91
N THR A 112 -28.16 -30.56 -2.94
CA THR A 112 -28.78 -30.93 -4.22
C THR A 112 -28.18 -32.22 -4.77
N SER A 113 -29.07 -33.20 -4.93
CA SER A 113 -28.92 -34.52 -5.54
C SER A 113 -28.74 -34.48 -7.06
N LYS A 114 -27.98 -35.45 -7.60
CA LYS A 114 -28.29 -36.35 -8.75
C LYS A 114 -27.02 -37.15 -9.09
N SER A 115 -26.92 -38.46 -8.78
CA SER A 115 -27.35 -39.63 -9.59
C SER A 115 -26.89 -39.54 -11.05
N GLY A 116 -26.17 -40.47 -11.66
CA GLY A 116 -25.76 -41.84 -11.35
C GLY A 116 -25.26 -42.47 -12.67
N PHE A 117 -24.50 -43.56 -12.54
CA PHE A 117 -23.73 -44.28 -13.57
C PHE A 117 -22.41 -43.65 -14.01
#